data_AF-A0A954SX99-F1
#
_entry.id   AF-A0A954SX99-F1
#
_cell.length_a   1.000
_cell.length_b   1.000
_cell.length_c   1.000
_cell.angle_alpha   90.00
_cell.angle_beta   90.00
_cell.angle_gamma   90.00
#
_symmetry.space_group_name_H-M   'P 1'
#
loop_
_entity.id
_entity.type
_entity.pdbx_description
1 polymer ?
#
loop_
_entity_poly.entity_id
_entity_poly.type
_entity_poly.pdbx_seq_one_letter_code
_entity_poly.pdbx_strand_id
1 'polypeptide(L)'
;MAFPSEQPAPVPDREFRLAPDLRRCCWYCIVGGLLLTPLFLLVALYVQKRGVLETGTLGLVFVLISLSFGLPLRWRLRVDSSGLSRRWFRGWDHWKWDDIASGKIQKRYPCQLVDQSRPWGKRTLNLGLLGTEDIRTAFAFINQHYSLPPAPEISDALSLKLGFGKRVTFDPRGIHLVIDNKTHDYAWADVEEILVVRWEPKCRGFHRLLVFLPDREIELKVLSADSDATTSWRGASAEVINEFLHRSEASARIEVAIVGEPPKSLRRINRELREAKKNVVSLTIVATFCIAVWMTFLVMCAIENQFFEGIFSSLVLASLFVPVLGAGFFMQRSRVAKLKKLARLASQRKNELL
;
A
#
# COMPACT_ATOMS: atom_id res chain seq x y z
N MET A 1 -39.71 -4.57 19.95
CA MET A 1 -39.54 -5.71 19.04
C MET A 1 -38.05 -5.94 18.85
N ALA A 2 -37.49 -6.98 19.47
CA ALA A 2 -36.12 -7.38 19.23
C ALA A 2 -36.09 -8.13 17.88
N PHE A 3 -35.30 -7.65 16.92
CA PHE A 3 -35.03 -8.43 15.71
C PHE A 3 -34.41 -9.75 16.16
N PRO A 4 -34.87 -10.91 15.67
CA PRO A 4 -34.20 -12.17 15.93
C PRO A 4 -32.75 -11.98 15.52
N SER A 5 -31.84 -12.15 16.46
CA SER A 5 -30.41 -12.12 16.19
C SER A 5 -30.12 -13.26 15.21
N GLU A 6 -30.08 -12.96 13.91
CA GLU A 6 -29.58 -13.90 12.91
C GLU A 6 -28.20 -14.32 13.36
N GLN A 7 -28.08 -15.57 13.81
CA GLN A 7 -26.78 -16.13 14.13
C GLN A 7 -25.96 -16.06 12.85
N PRO A 8 -24.76 -15.46 12.88
CA PRO A 8 -23.92 -15.38 11.70
C PRO A 8 -23.68 -16.79 11.16
N ALA A 9 -23.73 -16.93 9.84
CA ALA A 9 -23.50 -18.21 9.17
C ALA A 9 -22.18 -18.84 9.66
N PRO A 10 -22.11 -20.17 9.80
CA PRO A 10 -20.91 -20.83 10.30
C PRO A 10 -19.70 -20.49 9.41
N VAL A 11 -18.64 -19.98 10.04
CA VAL A 11 -17.40 -19.60 9.35
C VAL A 11 -16.64 -20.89 8.97
N PRO A 12 -16.40 -21.14 7.67
CA PRO A 12 -15.65 -22.32 7.25
C PRO A 12 -14.18 -22.21 7.67
N ASP A 13 -13.60 -23.33 8.10
CA ASP A 13 -12.16 -23.39 8.40
C ASP A 13 -11.35 -23.24 7.11
N ARG A 14 -10.63 -22.12 7.00
CA ARG A 14 -9.88 -21.77 5.79
C ARG A 14 -8.49 -21.26 6.13
N GLU A 15 -7.49 -21.84 5.48
CA GLU A 15 -6.10 -21.40 5.59
C GLU A 15 -5.69 -20.60 4.34
N PHE A 16 -5.19 -19.40 4.57
CA PHE A 16 -4.59 -18.53 3.57
C PHE A 16 -3.07 -18.51 3.69
N ARG A 17 -2.40 -18.41 2.54
CA ARG A 17 -0.94 -18.36 2.42
C ARG A 17 -0.51 -17.00 1.88
N LEU A 18 0.78 -16.73 1.98
CA LEU A 18 1.42 -15.58 1.34
C LEU A 18 1.03 -15.50 -0.14
N ALA A 19 0.77 -14.29 -0.65
CA ALA A 19 0.38 -14.04 -2.03
C ALA A 19 1.31 -14.78 -3.01
N PRO A 20 0.78 -15.35 -4.12
CA PRO A 20 1.59 -16.06 -5.10
C PRO A 20 2.82 -15.28 -5.59
N ASP A 21 2.65 -13.98 -5.85
CA ASP A 21 3.73 -13.11 -6.34
C ASP A 21 4.81 -12.91 -5.28
N LEU A 22 4.44 -12.67 -4.03
CA LEU A 22 5.38 -12.55 -2.91
C LEU A 22 6.13 -13.87 -2.66
N ARG A 23 5.45 -15.03 -2.79
CA ARG A 23 6.10 -16.34 -2.68
C ARG A 23 7.15 -16.55 -3.77
N ARG A 24 6.84 -16.16 -5.01
CA ARG A 24 7.81 -16.20 -6.12
C ARG A 24 9.00 -15.28 -5.85
N CYS A 25 8.75 -14.05 -5.40
CA CYS A 25 9.82 -13.12 -5.00
C CYS A 25 10.74 -13.72 -3.94
N CYS A 26 10.20 -14.33 -2.88
CA CYS A 26 11.00 -15.02 -1.87
C CYS A 26 11.88 -16.11 -2.49
N TRP A 27 11.33 -16.96 -3.37
CA TRP A 27 12.10 -17.99 -4.07
C TRP A 27 13.16 -17.41 -5.00
N TYR A 28 12.88 -16.33 -5.72
CA TYR A 28 13.87 -15.65 -6.55
C TYR A 28 15.02 -15.07 -5.72
N CYS A 29 14.74 -14.50 -4.54
CA CYS A 29 15.77 -14.03 -3.61
C CYS A 29 16.61 -15.20 -3.07
N ILE A 30 15.98 -16.32 -2.70
CA ILE A 30 16.69 -17.52 -2.21
C ILE A 30 17.59 -18.09 -3.31
N VAL A 31 17.01 -18.45 -4.46
CA VAL A 31 17.73 -19.10 -5.57
C VAL A 31 18.78 -18.15 -6.15
N GLY A 32 18.42 -16.89 -6.40
CA GLY A 32 19.34 -15.88 -6.93
C GLY A 32 20.50 -15.61 -5.98
N GLY A 33 20.23 -15.42 -4.68
CA GLY A 33 21.29 -15.22 -3.70
C GLY A 33 22.23 -16.41 -3.56
N LEU A 34 21.70 -17.63 -3.56
CA LEU A 34 22.51 -18.86 -3.54
C LEU A 34 23.36 -19.03 -4.79
N LEU A 35 22.86 -18.69 -5.98
CA LEU A 35 23.62 -18.74 -7.23
C LEU A 35 24.68 -17.63 -7.32
N LEU A 36 24.43 -16.46 -6.74
CA LEU A 36 25.36 -15.33 -6.76
C LEU A 36 26.48 -15.46 -5.72
N THR A 37 26.24 -16.19 -4.63
CA THR A 37 27.25 -16.43 -3.57
C THR A 37 28.56 -17.02 -4.13
N PRO A 38 28.58 -18.14 -4.89
CA PRO A 38 29.83 -18.69 -5.43
C PRO A 38 30.52 -17.73 -6.39
N LEU A 39 29.77 -16.97 -7.19
CA LEU A 39 30.35 -15.95 -8.06
C LEU A 39 31.04 -14.84 -7.25
N PHE A 40 30.39 -14.36 -6.19
CA PHE A 40 30.97 -13.39 -5.26
C PHE A 40 32.23 -13.95 -4.58
N LEU A 41 32.20 -15.20 -4.11
CA LEU A 41 33.36 -15.86 -3.50
C LEU A 41 34.52 -15.97 -4.49
N LEU A 42 34.26 -16.35 -5.74
CA LEU A 42 35.28 -16.43 -6.79
C LEU A 42 35.92 -15.06 -7.04
N VAL A 43 35.12 -14.00 -7.18
CA VAL A 43 35.64 -12.64 -7.40
C VAL A 43 36.46 -12.18 -6.19
N ALA A 44 35.98 -12.40 -4.97
CA ALA A 44 36.68 -11.98 -3.76
C ALA A 44 38.02 -12.72 -3.58
N LEU A 45 38.09 -14.02 -3.88
CA LEU A 45 39.32 -14.81 -3.77
C LEU A 45 40.32 -14.52 -4.89
N TYR A 46 39.87 -14.51 -6.14
CA TYR A 46 40.77 -14.51 -7.30
C TYR A 46 41.06 -13.12 -7.85
N VAL A 47 40.09 -12.21 -7.78
CA VAL A 47 40.25 -10.83 -8.29
C VAL A 47 40.74 -9.92 -7.17
N GLN A 48 40.02 -9.89 -6.05
CA GLN A 48 40.35 -8.99 -4.93
C GLN A 48 41.46 -9.53 -4.03
N LYS A 49 41.87 -10.80 -4.20
CA LYS A 49 42.89 -11.48 -3.40
C LYS A 49 42.64 -11.38 -1.89
N ARG A 50 41.36 -11.40 -1.48
CA ARG A 50 41.00 -11.38 -0.06
C ARG A 50 41.39 -12.68 0.63
N GLY A 51 41.58 -12.62 1.94
CA GLY A 51 41.83 -13.81 2.74
C GLY A 51 40.69 -14.82 2.63
N VAL A 52 41.02 -16.12 2.62
CA VAL A 52 40.04 -17.22 2.52
C VAL A 52 39.02 -17.17 3.66
N LEU A 53 39.47 -16.87 4.88
CA LEU A 53 38.61 -16.82 6.06
C LEU A 53 37.61 -15.65 6.00
N GLU A 54 38.06 -14.46 5.61
CA GLU A 54 37.19 -13.29 5.43
C GLU A 54 36.14 -13.56 4.35
N THR A 55 36.60 -14.08 3.21
CA THR A 55 35.75 -14.38 2.05
C THR A 55 34.72 -15.46 2.38
N GLY A 56 35.12 -16.53 3.05
CA GLY A 56 34.23 -17.59 3.51
C GLY A 56 33.18 -17.09 4.52
N THR A 57 33.58 -16.20 5.43
CA THR A 57 32.66 -15.59 6.40
C THR A 57 31.61 -14.73 5.70
N LEU A 58 32.02 -13.89 4.73
CA LEU A 58 31.10 -13.08 3.93
C LEU A 58 30.14 -13.96 3.12
N GLY A 59 30.63 -15.01 2.46
CA GLY A 59 29.79 -15.97 1.74
C GLY A 59 28.74 -16.63 2.63
N LEU A 60 29.13 -17.05 3.84
CA LEU A 60 28.18 -17.61 4.80
C LEU A 60 27.09 -16.60 5.17
N VAL A 61 27.44 -15.34 5.41
CA VAL A 61 26.47 -14.27 5.69
C VAL A 61 25.50 -14.10 4.51
N PHE A 62 25.99 -14.07 3.27
CA PHE A 62 25.14 -13.99 2.08
C PHE A 62 24.18 -15.17 1.95
N VAL A 63 24.64 -16.40 2.23
CA VAL A 63 23.80 -17.59 2.23
C VAL A 63 22.72 -17.48 3.30
N LEU A 64 23.08 -17.09 4.53
CA LEU A 64 22.13 -16.93 5.63
C LEU A 64 21.08 -15.86 5.34
N ILE A 65 21.48 -14.71 4.78
CA ILE A 65 20.55 -13.67 4.31
C ILE A 65 19.62 -14.22 3.24
N SER A 66 20.15 -14.93 2.24
CA SER A 66 19.34 -15.53 1.15
C SER A 66 18.31 -16.52 1.70
N LEU A 67 18.73 -17.40 2.61
CA LEU A 67 17.84 -18.37 3.25
C LEU A 67 16.82 -17.71 4.18
N SER A 68 17.12 -16.54 4.76
CA SER A 68 16.19 -15.80 5.62
C SER A 68 14.92 -15.38 4.88
N PHE A 69 14.98 -15.20 3.55
CA PHE A 69 13.79 -14.97 2.70
C PHE A 69 12.85 -16.19 2.64
N GLY A 70 13.25 -17.35 3.16
CA GLY A 70 12.36 -18.49 3.38
C GLY A 70 11.45 -18.33 4.59
N LEU A 71 11.76 -17.41 5.51
CA LEU A 71 10.95 -17.22 6.72
C LEU A 71 9.54 -16.69 6.41
N PRO A 72 9.33 -15.68 5.54
CA PRO A 72 7.99 -15.25 5.12
C PRO A 72 7.16 -16.37 4.48
N LEU A 73 7.78 -17.39 3.86
CA LEU A 73 7.05 -18.52 3.27
C LEU A 73 6.33 -19.39 4.31
N ARG A 74 6.70 -19.29 5.59
CA ARG A 74 6.01 -19.96 6.71
C ARG A 74 4.80 -19.18 7.22
N TRP A 75 4.62 -17.94 6.80
CA TRP A 75 3.48 -17.12 7.19
C TRP A 75 2.17 -17.77 6.72
N ARG A 76 1.19 -17.85 7.62
CA ARG A 76 -0.16 -18.38 7.36
C ARG A 76 -1.18 -17.56 8.13
N LEU A 77 -2.37 -17.46 7.56
CA LEU A 77 -3.56 -16.95 8.25
C LEU A 77 -4.64 -18.02 8.20
N ARG A 78 -5.09 -18.50 9.35
CA ARG A 78 -6.24 -19.39 9.46
C ARG A 78 -7.44 -18.58 9.91
N VAL A 79 -8.59 -18.84 9.32
CA VAL A 79 -9.88 -18.28 9.69
C VAL A 79 -10.76 -19.45 10.09
N ASP A 80 -11.24 -19.45 11.32
CA ASP A 80 -12.02 -20.53 11.88
C ASP A 80 -13.18 -19.98 12.73
N SER A 81 -13.95 -20.87 13.38
CA SER A 81 -15.08 -20.49 14.23
C SER A 81 -14.69 -19.71 15.49
N SER A 82 -13.41 -19.74 15.90
CA SER A 82 -12.93 -19.03 17.09
C SER A 82 -12.35 -17.65 16.76
N GLY A 83 -11.84 -17.46 15.54
CA GLY A 83 -11.28 -16.18 15.13
C GLY A 83 -10.37 -16.25 13.91
N LEU A 84 -9.41 -15.32 13.89
CA LEU A 84 -8.29 -15.31 12.96
C LEU A 84 -7.02 -15.73 13.70
N SER A 85 -6.31 -16.73 13.19
CA SER A 85 -5.02 -17.15 13.72
C SER A 85 -3.92 -16.84 12.72
N ARG A 86 -2.96 -16.00 13.08
CA ARG A 86 -1.77 -15.73 12.26
C ARG A 86 -0.60 -16.55 12.76
N ARG A 87 0.06 -17.30 11.89
CA ARG A 87 1.32 -17.98 12.21
C ARG A 87 2.52 -17.05 11.98
N TRP A 88 3.27 -16.77 13.05
CA TRP A 88 4.51 -16.00 13.01
C TRP A 88 5.69 -16.87 13.50
N PHE A 89 6.66 -17.14 12.61
CA PHE A 89 7.77 -18.09 12.82
C PHE A 89 7.35 -19.45 13.41
N ARG A 90 7.27 -19.56 14.74
CA ARG A 90 6.91 -20.77 15.49
C ARG A 90 5.57 -20.69 16.24
N GLY A 91 5.01 -19.51 16.47
CA GLY A 91 3.80 -19.31 17.26
C GLY A 91 2.57 -18.96 16.42
N TRP A 92 1.39 -19.21 16.99
CA TRP A 92 0.12 -18.70 16.50
C TRP A 92 -0.30 -17.49 17.34
N ASP A 93 -0.68 -16.41 16.67
CA ASP A 93 -1.24 -15.20 17.24
C ASP A 93 -2.74 -15.17 16.92
N HIS A 94 -3.58 -15.33 17.94
CA HIS A 94 -5.01 -15.55 17.80
C HIS A 94 -5.81 -14.28 18.07
N TRP A 95 -6.72 -13.94 17.15
CA TRP A 95 -7.60 -12.78 17.16
C TRP A 95 -9.04 -13.27 17.22
N LYS A 96 -9.66 -13.19 18.40
CA LYS A 96 -10.99 -13.76 18.62
C LYS A 96 -12.06 -12.95 17.90
N TRP A 97 -13.15 -13.61 17.49
CA TRP A 97 -14.30 -12.89 16.94
C TRP A 97 -14.91 -11.90 17.93
N ASP A 98 -14.90 -12.22 19.24
CA ASP A 98 -15.36 -11.29 20.29
C ASP A 98 -14.52 -10.00 20.33
N ASP A 99 -13.20 -10.11 20.12
CA ASP A 99 -12.34 -8.92 20.05
C ASP A 99 -12.72 -8.05 18.84
N ILE A 100 -13.02 -8.67 17.71
CA ILE A 100 -13.45 -8.02 16.46
C ILE A 100 -14.85 -7.40 16.59
N ALA A 101 -15.75 -8.04 17.33
CA ALA A 101 -17.10 -7.57 17.60
C ALA A 101 -17.16 -6.46 18.67
N SER A 102 -16.14 -6.34 19.51
CA SER A 102 -16.11 -5.34 20.60
C SER A 102 -16.02 -3.88 20.12
N GLY A 103 -15.70 -3.63 18.85
CA GLY A 103 -15.49 -2.29 18.30
C GLY A 103 -14.15 -1.65 18.69
N LYS A 104 -13.31 -2.32 19.48
CA LYS A 104 -11.97 -1.81 19.84
C LYS A 104 -10.96 -1.88 18.68
N ILE A 105 -11.19 -2.77 17.72
CA ILE A 105 -10.26 -3.02 16.61
C ILE A 105 -10.45 -1.97 15.52
N GLN A 106 -9.35 -1.33 15.14
CA GLN A 106 -9.33 -0.35 14.05
C GLN A 106 -8.88 -0.99 12.74
N LYS A 107 -9.57 -0.70 11.65
CA LYS A 107 -9.11 -1.03 10.29
C LYS A 107 -8.23 0.10 9.74
N ARG A 108 -6.99 -0.21 9.37
CA ARG A 108 -6.04 0.73 8.77
C ARG A 108 -5.65 0.31 7.35
N TYR A 109 -5.30 1.31 6.54
CA TYR A 109 -4.82 1.10 5.17
C TYR A 109 -3.43 0.42 5.15
N PRO A 110 -3.09 -0.44 4.15
CA PRO A 110 -3.98 -0.94 3.10
C PRO A 110 -4.88 -2.09 3.53
N CYS A 111 -4.51 -2.92 4.50
CA CYS A 111 -5.32 -4.08 4.89
C CYS A 111 -4.98 -4.53 6.32
N GLN A 112 -4.98 -3.61 7.29
CA GLN A 112 -4.52 -3.91 8.64
C GLN A 112 -5.65 -3.88 9.65
N LEU A 113 -5.65 -4.82 10.59
CA LEU A 113 -6.40 -4.72 11.83
C LEU A 113 -5.45 -4.34 12.95
N VAL A 114 -5.83 -3.36 13.76
CA VAL A 114 -5.01 -2.84 14.87
C VAL A 114 -5.80 -2.92 16.18
N ASP A 115 -5.21 -3.57 17.17
CA ASP A 115 -5.70 -3.64 18.54
C ASP A 115 -4.61 -3.09 19.48
N GLN A 116 -4.85 -1.89 20.03
CA GLN A 116 -3.88 -1.22 20.89
C GLN A 116 -3.69 -1.91 22.25
N SER A 117 -4.65 -2.73 22.68
CA SER A 117 -4.60 -3.46 23.96
C SER A 117 -3.60 -4.62 23.94
N ARG A 118 -3.17 -5.06 22.75
CA ARG A 118 -2.20 -6.16 22.59
C ARG A 118 -0.75 -5.70 22.80
N PRO A 119 0.19 -6.62 23.10
CA PRO A 119 1.63 -6.31 23.11
C PRO A 119 2.11 -5.82 21.74
N TRP A 120 3.06 -4.89 21.69
CA TRP A 120 3.48 -4.17 20.48
C TRP A 120 3.68 -5.06 19.24
N GLY A 121 4.42 -6.18 19.34
CA GLY A 121 4.64 -7.11 18.22
C GLY A 121 3.41 -7.90 17.74
N LYS A 122 2.30 -7.85 18.47
CA LYS A 122 1.01 -8.51 18.17
C LYS A 122 -0.15 -7.51 17.98
N ARG A 123 0.12 -6.20 18.03
CA ARG A 123 -0.91 -5.15 17.86
C ARG A 123 -1.51 -5.11 16.47
N THR A 124 -0.75 -5.53 15.46
CA THR A 124 -1.14 -5.36 14.06
C THR A 124 -1.23 -6.71 13.36
N LEU A 125 -2.39 -6.97 12.78
CA LEU A 125 -2.62 -8.05 11.83
C LEU A 125 -2.64 -7.47 10.41
N ASN A 126 -1.55 -7.67 9.67
CA ASN A 126 -1.42 -7.21 8.28
C ASN A 126 -1.90 -8.29 7.30
N LEU A 127 -3.03 -8.03 6.64
CA LEU A 127 -3.60 -8.89 5.61
C LEU A 127 -3.06 -8.57 4.22
N GLY A 128 -2.29 -7.48 4.05
CA GLY A 128 -1.70 -7.08 2.77
C GLY A 128 -0.65 -8.06 2.22
N LEU A 129 -0.29 -9.09 3.00
CA LEU A 129 0.55 -10.21 2.60
C LEU A 129 -0.21 -11.29 1.81
N LEU A 130 -1.54 -11.24 1.82
CA LEU A 130 -2.42 -12.14 1.06
C LEU A 130 -2.58 -11.69 -0.39
N GLY A 131 -3.01 -12.60 -1.26
CA GLY A 131 -3.43 -12.23 -2.61
C GLY A 131 -4.73 -11.43 -2.59
N THR A 132 -5.00 -10.60 -3.60
CA THR A 132 -6.18 -9.72 -3.63
C THR A 132 -7.51 -10.43 -3.38
N GLU A 133 -7.73 -11.60 -3.96
CA GLU A 133 -8.96 -12.38 -3.74
C GLU A 133 -9.03 -12.99 -2.34
N ASP A 134 -7.89 -13.41 -1.79
CA ASP A 134 -7.80 -13.91 -0.42
C ASP A 134 -8.04 -12.80 0.60
N ILE A 135 -7.55 -11.58 0.33
CA ILE A 135 -7.85 -10.38 1.13
C ILE A 135 -9.35 -10.13 1.18
N ARG A 136 -10.02 -10.11 0.02
CA ARG A 136 -11.48 -9.90 -0.07
C ARG A 136 -12.24 -10.96 0.70
N THR A 137 -11.84 -12.22 0.53
CA THR A 137 -12.47 -13.34 1.25
C THR A 137 -12.28 -13.20 2.76
N ALA A 138 -11.06 -12.93 3.23
CA ALA A 138 -10.77 -12.75 4.64
C ALA A 138 -11.55 -11.56 5.23
N PHE A 139 -11.62 -10.44 4.52
CA PHE A 139 -12.41 -9.30 4.96
C PHE A 139 -13.91 -9.55 4.95
N ALA A 140 -14.44 -10.36 4.03
CA ALA A 140 -15.84 -10.76 4.05
C ALA A 140 -16.18 -11.45 5.38
N PHE A 141 -15.35 -12.39 5.85
CA PHE A 141 -15.52 -13.01 7.17
C PHE A 141 -15.34 -12.02 8.32
N ILE A 142 -14.32 -11.16 8.26
CA ILE A 142 -14.12 -10.12 9.29
C ILE A 142 -15.34 -9.22 9.39
N ASN A 143 -15.91 -8.79 8.26
CA ASN A 143 -17.02 -7.85 8.22
C ASN A 143 -18.32 -8.40 8.82
N GLN A 144 -18.49 -9.74 8.84
CA GLN A 144 -19.63 -10.39 9.48
C GLN A 144 -19.63 -10.16 10.99
N HIS A 145 -18.45 -10.15 11.62
CA HIS A 145 -18.31 -9.96 13.07
C HIS A 145 -17.88 -8.55 13.46
N TYR A 146 -17.33 -7.75 12.54
CA TYR A 146 -16.73 -6.47 12.85
C TYR A 146 -17.75 -5.41 13.25
N SER A 147 -17.61 -4.86 14.44
CA SER A 147 -18.32 -3.65 14.87
C SER A 147 -17.47 -2.42 14.58
N LEU A 148 -18.10 -1.35 14.10
CA LEU A 148 -17.38 -0.09 13.93
C LEU A 148 -16.97 0.47 15.30
N PRO A 149 -15.76 1.02 15.43
CA PRO A 149 -15.39 1.79 16.61
C PRO A 149 -16.38 2.93 16.87
N PRO A 150 -16.51 3.36 18.14
CA PRO A 150 -17.35 4.50 18.49
C PRO A 150 -16.99 5.72 17.65
N ALA A 151 -17.98 6.56 17.36
CA ALA A 151 -17.74 7.76 16.58
C ALA A 151 -16.74 8.66 17.30
N PRO A 152 -15.73 9.20 16.60
CA PRO A 152 -14.86 10.18 17.21
C PRO A 152 -15.66 11.45 17.54
N GLU A 153 -15.20 12.17 18.55
CA GLU A 153 -15.71 13.51 18.83
C GLU A 153 -15.34 14.45 17.67
N ILE A 154 -16.31 15.27 17.24
CA ILE A 154 -16.17 16.14 16.08
C ILE A 154 -16.32 17.57 16.55
N SER A 155 -15.32 18.40 16.25
CA SER A 155 -15.35 19.84 16.46
C SER A 155 -16.14 20.54 15.35
N ASP A 156 -16.70 21.70 15.64
CA ASP A 156 -17.46 22.50 14.66
C ASP A 156 -16.61 22.97 13.48
N ALA A 157 -15.31 23.15 13.70
CA ALA A 157 -14.34 23.47 12.68
C ALA A 157 -13.16 22.49 12.69
N LEU A 158 -12.63 22.18 11.51
CA LEU A 158 -11.58 21.20 11.29
C LEU A 158 -10.44 21.83 10.48
N SER A 159 -9.30 22.09 11.11
CA SER A 159 -8.13 22.64 10.44
C SER A 159 -7.06 21.58 10.17
N LEU A 160 -6.64 21.43 8.92
CA LEU A 160 -5.60 20.51 8.46
C LEU A 160 -4.46 21.27 7.77
N LYS A 161 -3.21 20.82 7.98
CA LYS A 161 -2.03 21.35 7.26
C LYS A 161 -1.71 20.44 6.07
N LEU A 162 -1.66 20.96 4.84
CA LEU A 162 -1.48 20.21 3.59
C LEU A 162 -0.04 20.30 3.06
N GLY A 163 0.93 19.96 3.91
CA GLY A 163 2.36 20.17 3.62
C GLY A 163 2.83 21.59 3.98
N PHE A 164 3.92 22.03 3.35
CA PHE A 164 4.50 23.35 3.62
C PHE A 164 3.69 24.46 2.95
N GLY A 165 3.38 25.54 3.70
CA GLY A 165 2.69 26.73 3.17
C GLY A 165 1.20 26.56 2.83
N LYS A 166 0.61 25.38 3.11
CA LYS A 166 -0.79 25.08 2.76
C LYS A 166 -1.60 24.64 3.98
N ARG A 167 -2.79 25.22 4.14
CA ARG A 167 -3.75 24.88 5.20
C ARG A 167 -5.16 24.87 4.63
N VAL A 168 -5.96 23.90 5.06
CA VAL A 168 -7.39 23.88 4.79
C VAL A 168 -8.14 23.87 6.11
N THR A 169 -9.19 24.67 6.21
CA THR A 169 -10.11 24.68 7.34
C THR A 169 -11.51 24.42 6.81
N PHE A 170 -12.15 23.39 7.34
CA PHE A 170 -13.55 23.09 7.08
C PHE A 170 -14.37 23.61 8.27
N ASP A 171 -15.45 24.32 8.02
CA ASP A 171 -16.34 24.83 9.07
C ASP A 171 -17.81 24.81 8.56
N PRO A 172 -18.80 25.27 9.34
CA PRO A 172 -20.18 25.26 8.90
C PRO A 172 -20.46 26.16 7.69
N ARG A 173 -19.63 27.19 7.45
CA ARG A 173 -19.79 28.12 6.32
C ARG A 173 -19.22 27.55 5.03
N GLY A 174 -18.16 26.75 5.12
CA GLY A 174 -17.59 26.10 3.95
C GLY A 174 -16.15 25.64 4.14
N ILE A 175 -15.35 25.88 3.10
CA ILE A 175 -13.95 25.45 2.99
C ILE A 175 -13.08 26.68 2.79
N HIS A 176 -12.18 26.91 3.75
CA HIS A 176 -11.19 27.98 3.75
C HIS A 176 -9.81 27.39 3.44
N LEU A 177 -9.26 27.72 2.28
CA LEU A 177 -7.99 27.19 1.80
C LEU A 177 -6.94 28.30 1.74
N VAL A 178 -5.89 28.18 2.53
CA VAL A 178 -4.74 29.07 2.52
C VAL A 178 -3.59 28.39 1.77
N ILE A 179 -3.14 28.97 0.67
CA ILE A 179 -1.99 28.52 -0.11
C ILE A 179 -1.07 29.71 -0.33
N ASP A 180 0.18 29.62 0.13
CA ASP A 180 1.20 30.66 -0.06
C ASP A 180 0.69 32.05 0.37
N ASN A 181 0.06 32.11 1.55
CA ASN A 181 -0.60 33.27 2.15
C ASN A 181 -1.80 33.86 1.37
N LYS A 182 -2.27 33.20 0.32
CA LYS A 182 -3.52 33.55 -0.36
C LYS A 182 -4.66 32.70 0.20
N THR A 183 -5.73 33.37 0.62
CA THR A 183 -6.95 32.72 1.12
C THR A 183 -7.93 32.55 -0.03
N HIS A 184 -8.53 31.37 -0.10
CA HIS A 184 -9.59 31.01 -1.03
C HIS A 184 -10.74 30.41 -0.24
N ASP A 185 -11.90 31.03 -0.35
CA ASP A 185 -13.09 30.65 0.41
C ASP A 185 -14.13 30.06 -0.54
N TYR A 186 -14.68 28.91 -0.16
CA TYR A 186 -15.69 28.19 -0.92
C TYR A 186 -16.85 27.89 0.00
N ALA A 187 -18.07 28.22 -0.42
CA ALA A 187 -19.26 27.76 0.28
C ALA A 187 -19.44 26.26 0.03
N TRP A 188 -20.16 25.55 0.92
CA TRP A 188 -20.51 24.14 0.68
C TRP A 188 -21.30 23.94 -0.62
N ALA A 189 -22.05 24.96 -1.04
CA ALA A 189 -22.77 24.99 -2.32
C ALA A 189 -21.85 24.93 -3.55
N ASP A 190 -20.61 25.40 -3.43
CA ASP A 190 -19.62 25.44 -4.52
C ASP A 190 -18.89 24.10 -4.69
N VAL A 191 -18.97 23.20 -3.70
CA VAL A 191 -18.26 21.91 -3.72
C VAL A 191 -18.87 20.98 -4.76
N GLU A 192 -18.25 20.81 -5.92
CA GLU A 192 -18.82 20.02 -7.01
C GLU A 192 -19.07 18.55 -6.61
N GLU A 193 -18.08 17.93 -5.96
CA GLU A 193 -18.07 16.51 -5.65
C GLU A 193 -17.07 16.23 -4.52
N ILE A 194 -17.42 15.31 -3.63
CA ILE A 194 -16.51 14.77 -2.61
C ILE A 194 -16.37 13.28 -2.85
N LEU A 195 -15.17 12.82 -3.22
CA LEU A 195 -14.90 11.41 -3.47
C LEU A 195 -14.09 10.82 -2.31
N VAL A 196 -14.73 9.93 -1.56
CA VAL A 196 -14.15 9.16 -0.45
C VAL A 196 -13.75 7.78 -0.96
N VAL A 197 -12.45 7.53 -1.13
CA VAL A 197 -11.93 6.23 -1.55
C VAL A 197 -11.51 5.41 -0.34
N ARG A 198 -12.17 4.28 -0.12
CA ARG A 198 -11.89 3.30 0.94
C ARG A 198 -11.30 2.03 0.35
N TRP A 199 -10.44 1.37 1.10
CA TRP A 199 -9.98 0.05 0.71
C TRP A 199 -11.06 -1.03 0.90
N GLU A 200 -11.89 -0.86 1.93
CA GLU A 200 -12.91 -1.82 2.36
C GLU A 200 -14.24 -1.08 2.60
N PRO A 201 -15.40 -1.68 2.31
CA PRO A 201 -16.71 -1.02 2.51
C PRO A 201 -16.96 -0.66 3.98
N LYS A 202 -16.69 -1.60 4.90
CA LYS A 202 -16.98 -1.45 6.34
C LYS A 202 -15.79 -0.84 7.09
N CYS A 203 -15.50 0.43 6.79
CA CYS A 203 -14.46 1.26 7.43
C CYS A 203 -14.96 2.70 7.59
N ARG A 204 -14.61 3.36 8.71
CA ARG A 204 -14.99 4.76 9.00
C ARG A 204 -14.06 5.77 8.33
N GLY A 205 -12.78 5.42 8.17
CA GLY A 205 -11.78 6.27 7.52
C GLY A 205 -11.75 6.12 6.00
N PHE A 206 -10.82 6.84 5.38
CA PHE A 206 -10.52 6.73 3.95
C PHE A 206 -9.03 6.47 3.72
N HIS A 207 -8.73 5.82 2.59
CA HIS A 207 -7.37 5.79 2.07
C HIS A 207 -7.04 7.09 1.34
N ARG A 208 -8.03 7.62 0.62
CA ARG A 208 -7.89 8.84 -0.16
C ARG A 208 -9.22 9.59 -0.15
N LEU A 209 -9.14 10.90 0.01
CA LEU A 209 -10.28 11.81 -0.05
C LEU A 209 -9.95 12.91 -1.04
N LEU A 210 -10.91 13.21 -1.91
CA LEU A 210 -10.79 14.20 -2.96
C LEU A 210 -11.97 15.14 -2.86
N VAL A 211 -11.70 16.43 -2.76
CA VAL A 211 -12.73 17.47 -2.78
C VAL A 211 -12.53 18.26 -4.05
N PHE A 212 -13.52 18.21 -4.94
CA PHE A 212 -13.53 18.93 -6.20
C PHE A 212 -14.21 20.29 -5.99
N LEU A 213 -13.49 21.35 -6.32
CA LEU A 213 -13.91 22.74 -6.26
C LEU A 213 -13.92 23.32 -7.68
N PRO A 214 -14.59 24.46 -7.95
CA PRO A 214 -14.76 24.99 -9.30
C PRO A 214 -13.44 25.24 -10.05
N ASP A 215 -12.39 25.63 -9.33
CA ASP A 215 -11.09 25.99 -9.90
C ASP A 215 -9.94 25.09 -9.44
N ARG A 216 -10.18 24.14 -8.52
CA ARG A 216 -9.11 23.33 -7.92
C ARG A 216 -9.59 22.03 -7.28
N GLU A 217 -8.63 21.30 -6.75
CA GLU A 217 -8.85 20.03 -6.09
C GLU A 217 -8.03 19.93 -4.81
N ILE A 218 -8.65 19.46 -3.74
CA ILE A 218 -7.97 19.14 -2.48
C ILE A 218 -7.85 17.62 -2.39
N GLU A 219 -6.61 17.12 -2.37
CA GLU A 219 -6.33 15.69 -2.20
C GLU A 219 -5.71 15.39 -0.83
N LEU A 220 -6.39 14.54 -0.06
CA LEU A 220 -5.89 13.95 1.17
C LEU A 220 -5.61 12.46 0.93
N LYS A 221 -4.38 12.02 1.17
CA LYS A 221 -3.95 10.63 0.95
C LYS A 221 -3.19 10.07 2.13
N VAL A 222 -3.57 8.85 2.54
CA VAL A 222 -2.79 8.03 3.46
C VAL A 222 -1.64 7.39 2.67
N LEU A 223 -0.40 7.76 2.99
CA LEU A 223 0.81 7.35 2.27
C LEU A 223 1.42 6.07 2.84
N SER A 224 1.35 5.87 4.15
CA SER A 224 1.89 4.69 4.83
C SER A 224 0.86 4.01 5.74
N ALA A 225 1.08 2.71 5.94
CA ALA A 225 0.26 1.83 6.76
C ALA A 225 0.69 1.78 8.22
N ASP A 226 1.87 2.31 8.56
CA ASP A 226 2.45 2.15 9.88
C ASP A 226 1.68 2.90 10.98
N SER A 227 2.03 2.60 12.24
CA SER A 227 1.36 3.13 13.43
C SER A 227 1.21 4.66 13.43
N ASP A 228 2.20 5.34 12.85
CA ASP A 228 2.18 6.76 12.50
C ASP A 228 1.94 6.92 11.00
N ALA A 229 0.71 6.65 10.57
CA ALA A 229 0.33 6.71 9.18
C ALA A 229 0.80 8.04 8.58
N THR A 230 1.84 7.98 7.74
CA THR A 230 2.29 9.17 7.02
C THR A 230 1.14 9.56 6.11
N THR A 231 0.63 10.76 6.29
CA THR A 231 -0.46 11.28 5.46
C THR A 231 0.03 12.51 4.70
N SER A 232 -0.66 12.86 3.62
CA SER A 232 -0.41 14.13 2.92
C SER A 232 -0.83 15.36 3.73
N TRP A 233 -1.40 15.16 4.92
CA TRP A 233 -1.85 16.22 5.82
C TRP A 233 -1.31 16.04 7.25
N ARG A 234 -1.57 17.01 8.12
CA ARG A 234 -1.41 16.89 9.57
C ARG A 234 -2.62 17.50 10.27
N GLY A 235 -2.96 16.99 11.44
CA GLY A 235 -4.13 17.40 12.21
C GLY A 235 -5.03 16.20 12.51
N ALA A 236 -6.31 16.31 12.17
CA ALA A 236 -7.30 15.27 12.45
C ALA A 236 -7.06 13.97 11.69
N SER A 237 -7.56 12.86 12.25
CA SER A 237 -7.51 11.54 11.62
C SER A 237 -8.45 11.46 10.41
N ALA A 238 -8.22 10.49 9.52
CA ALA A 238 -9.10 10.26 8.38
C ALA A 238 -10.55 9.95 8.79
N GLU A 239 -10.75 9.32 9.96
CA GLU A 239 -12.08 9.03 10.51
C GLU A 239 -12.79 10.32 10.94
N VAL A 240 -12.10 11.22 11.65
CA VAL A 240 -12.65 12.52 12.06
C VAL A 240 -13.02 13.36 10.84
N ILE A 241 -12.14 13.42 9.84
CA ILE A 241 -12.41 14.15 8.59
C ILE A 241 -13.63 13.57 7.86
N ASN A 242 -13.70 12.23 7.72
CA ASN A 242 -14.81 11.58 7.04
C ASN A 242 -16.15 11.87 7.74
N GLU A 243 -16.17 11.77 9.07
CA GLU A 243 -17.37 12.04 9.86
C GLU A 243 -17.78 13.51 9.84
N PHE A 244 -16.81 14.43 9.89
CA PHE A 244 -17.07 15.85 9.74
C PHE A 244 -17.78 16.14 8.41
N LEU A 245 -17.28 15.57 7.30
CA LEU A 245 -17.88 15.78 5.98
C LEU A 245 -19.28 15.18 5.87
N HIS A 246 -19.53 14.02 6.48
CA HIS A 246 -20.88 13.44 6.51
C HIS A 246 -21.88 14.27 7.32
N ARG A 247 -21.43 15.08 8.29
CA ARG A 247 -22.29 16.03 9.02
C ARG A 247 -22.47 17.37 8.31
N SER A 248 -21.62 17.69 7.34
CA SER A 248 -21.70 18.95 6.59
C SER A 248 -22.88 18.98 5.61
N GLU A 249 -23.23 20.18 5.14
CA GLU A 249 -24.26 20.38 4.10
C GLU A 249 -23.90 19.69 2.77
N ALA A 250 -22.62 19.41 2.53
CA ALA A 250 -22.15 18.70 1.34
C ALA A 250 -22.29 17.18 1.42
N SER A 251 -22.93 16.63 2.46
CA SER A 251 -23.12 15.18 2.62
C SER A 251 -23.78 14.49 1.42
N ALA A 252 -24.70 15.19 0.74
CA ALA A 252 -25.35 14.69 -0.48
C ALA A 252 -24.42 14.57 -1.70
N ARG A 253 -23.25 15.22 -1.67
CA ARG A 253 -22.24 15.23 -2.74
C ARG A 253 -21.10 14.24 -2.52
N ILE A 254 -21.21 13.42 -1.46
CA ILE A 254 -20.21 12.41 -1.12
C ILE A 254 -20.43 11.13 -1.92
N GLU A 255 -19.52 10.83 -2.85
CA GLU A 255 -19.39 9.51 -3.48
C GLU A 255 -18.40 8.66 -2.67
N VAL A 256 -18.84 7.47 -2.23
CA VAL A 256 -17.95 6.47 -1.62
C VAL A 256 -17.53 5.44 -2.66
N ALA A 257 -16.22 5.28 -2.81
CA ALA A 257 -15.58 4.40 -3.77
C ALA A 257 -14.74 3.34 -3.06
N ILE A 258 -14.88 2.07 -3.46
CA ILE A 258 -14.05 1.00 -2.94
C ILE A 258 -12.89 0.71 -3.89
N VAL A 259 -11.69 0.51 -3.35
CA VAL A 259 -10.51 0.19 -4.16
C VAL A 259 -10.70 -1.16 -4.86
N GLY A 260 -10.53 -1.16 -6.18
CA GLY A 260 -10.67 -2.36 -7.00
C GLY A 260 -12.07 -2.55 -7.60
N GLU A 261 -13.06 -1.80 -7.15
CA GLU A 261 -14.34 -1.69 -7.85
C GLU A 261 -14.21 -0.81 -9.11
N PRO A 262 -15.01 -1.09 -10.15
CA PRO A 262 -14.99 -0.27 -11.35
C PRO A 262 -15.48 1.15 -11.03
N PRO A 263 -14.79 2.20 -11.53
CA PRO A 263 -15.23 3.58 -11.33
C PRO A 263 -16.60 3.84 -11.97
N LYS A 264 -17.46 4.57 -11.26
CA LYS A 264 -18.82 4.91 -11.71
C LYS A 264 -18.86 6.18 -12.58
N SER A 265 -17.96 7.14 -12.36
CA SER A 265 -17.94 8.40 -13.10
C SER A 265 -16.83 8.46 -14.16
N LEU A 266 -17.11 9.14 -15.28
CA LEU A 266 -16.12 9.38 -16.34
C LEU A 266 -14.96 10.25 -15.84
N ARG A 267 -15.24 11.22 -14.97
CA ARG A 267 -14.23 12.05 -14.28
C ARG A 267 -13.23 11.17 -13.52
N ARG A 268 -13.72 10.18 -12.76
CA ARG A 268 -12.88 9.22 -12.04
C ARG A 268 -12.08 8.31 -12.98
N ILE A 269 -12.68 7.79 -14.04
CA ILE A 269 -11.96 7.00 -15.05
C ILE A 269 -10.77 7.79 -15.63
N ASN A 270 -11.03 9.03 -16.06
CA ASN A 270 -10.00 9.89 -16.65
C ASN A 270 -8.88 10.23 -15.67
N ARG A 271 -9.20 10.38 -14.38
CA ARG A 271 -8.22 10.60 -13.32
C ARG A 271 -7.38 9.35 -13.06
N GLU A 272 -8.00 8.19 -12.85
CA GLU A 272 -7.28 6.93 -12.64
C GLU A 272 -6.36 6.63 -13.83
N LEU A 273 -6.79 6.99 -15.05
CA LEU A 273 -5.98 6.90 -16.26
C LEU A 273 -4.78 7.85 -16.24
N ARG A 274 -4.95 9.12 -15.83
CA ARG A 274 -3.84 10.08 -15.65
C ARG A 274 -2.83 9.61 -14.61
N GLU A 275 -3.28 9.11 -13.47
CA GLU A 275 -2.42 8.60 -12.42
C GLU A 275 -1.67 7.35 -12.84
N ALA A 276 -2.36 6.41 -13.49
CA ALA A 276 -1.73 5.21 -14.01
C ALA A 276 -0.67 5.55 -15.08
N LYS A 277 -0.90 6.57 -15.92
CA LYS A 277 0.13 7.10 -16.86
C LYS A 277 1.33 7.67 -16.11
N LYS A 278 1.11 8.56 -15.13
CA LYS A 278 2.19 9.16 -14.32
C LYS A 278 3.03 8.09 -13.61
N ASN A 279 2.37 7.07 -13.07
CA ASN A 279 3.00 5.94 -12.40
C ASN A 279 3.83 5.05 -13.34
N VAL A 280 3.46 4.93 -14.62
CA VAL A 280 4.29 4.24 -15.63
C VAL A 280 5.52 5.07 -15.96
N VAL A 281 5.36 6.37 -16.21
CA VAL A 281 6.48 7.28 -16.51
C VAL A 281 7.50 7.30 -15.36
N SER A 282 7.03 7.38 -14.11
CA SER A 282 7.93 7.36 -12.94
C SER A 282 8.73 6.06 -12.83
N LEU A 283 8.13 4.89 -13.12
CA LEU A 283 8.87 3.62 -13.14
C LEU A 283 9.91 3.60 -14.26
N THR A 284 9.58 4.14 -15.44
CA THR A 284 10.53 4.24 -16.55
C THR A 284 11.71 5.13 -16.18
N ILE A 285 11.49 6.27 -15.54
CA ILE A 285 12.55 7.16 -15.05
C ILE A 285 13.47 6.43 -14.07
N VAL A 286 12.91 5.69 -13.10
CA VAL A 286 13.71 4.92 -12.13
C VAL A 286 14.54 3.85 -12.83
N ALA A 287 13.95 3.11 -13.78
CA ALA A 287 14.68 2.10 -14.55
C ALA A 287 15.81 2.73 -15.37
N THR A 288 15.56 3.84 -16.05
CA THR A 288 16.58 4.60 -16.79
C THR A 288 17.70 5.09 -15.88
N PHE A 289 17.35 5.58 -14.69
CA PHE A 289 18.34 6.02 -13.70
C PHE A 289 19.21 4.85 -13.20
N CYS A 290 18.62 3.69 -12.88
CA CYS A 290 19.38 2.50 -12.49
C CYS A 290 20.35 2.05 -13.60
N ILE A 291 19.90 2.07 -14.86
CA ILE A 291 20.75 1.74 -16.02
C ILE A 291 21.88 2.76 -16.16
N ALA A 292 21.58 4.05 -16.03
CA ALA A 292 22.58 5.11 -16.14
C ALA A 292 23.67 4.98 -15.05
N VAL A 293 23.28 4.75 -13.79
CA VAL A 293 24.22 4.51 -12.68
C VAL A 293 25.11 3.30 -12.96
N TRP A 294 24.53 2.21 -13.46
CA TRP A 294 25.30 1.02 -13.82
C TRP A 294 26.29 1.29 -14.96
N MET A 295 25.87 2.01 -16.01
CA MET A 295 26.74 2.40 -17.12
C MET A 295 27.86 3.35 -16.70
N THR A 296 27.58 4.32 -15.82
CA THR A 296 28.61 5.23 -15.27
C THR A 296 29.66 4.46 -14.48
N PHE A 297 29.25 3.47 -13.69
CA PHE A 297 30.18 2.59 -12.97
C PHE A 297 31.07 1.80 -13.95
N LEU A 298 30.49 1.24 -15.01
CA LEU A 298 31.25 0.56 -16.07
C LEU A 298 32.29 1.46 -16.73
N VAL A 299 31.91 2.70 -17.05
CA VAL A 299 32.83 3.69 -17.66
C VAL A 299 33.95 4.06 -16.69
N MET A 300 33.65 4.28 -15.41
CA MET A 300 34.67 4.54 -14.39
C MET A 300 35.71 3.40 -14.32
N CYS A 301 35.26 2.15 -14.25
CA CYS A 301 36.19 1.02 -14.23
C CYS A 301 37.01 0.88 -15.54
N ALA A 302 36.46 1.31 -16.67
CA ALA A 302 37.18 1.33 -17.94
C ALA A 302 38.30 2.38 -17.95
N ILE A 303 38.06 3.55 -17.37
CA ILE A 303 39.04 4.65 -17.29
C ILE A 303 40.24 4.26 -16.42
N GLU A 304 40.02 3.51 -15.33
CA GLU A 304 41.08 3.09 -14.41
C GLU A 304 41.95 1.93 -14.95
N ASN A 305 41.79 1.54 -16.24
CA ASN A 305 42.44 0.38 -16.85
C ASN A 305 42.18 -0.96 -16.13
N GLN A 306 41.23 -0.99 -15.20
CA GLN A 306 40.72 -2.18 -14.52
C GLN A 306 39.54 -2.77 -15.28
N PHE A 307 39.54 -2.74 -16.62
CA PHE A 307 38.35 -3.06 -17.41
C PHE A 307 37.81 -4.47 -17.11
N PHE A 308 38.68 -5.48 -17.01
CA PHE A 308 38.26 -6.84 -16.70
C PHE A 308 37.79 -7.00 -15.24
N GLU A 309 38.52 -6.48 -14.25
CA GLU A 309 38.10 -6.53 -12.84
C GLU A 309 36.82 -5.70 -12.59
N GLY A 310 36.68 -4.61 -13.35
CA GLY A 310 35.54 -3.73 -13.44
C GLY A 310 34.30 -4.39 -14.02
N ILE A 311 34.43 -5.18 -15.10
CA ILE A 311 33.32 -5.97 -15.64
C ILE A 311 32.79 -6.94 -14.58
N PHE A 312 33.67 -7.68 -13.90
CA PHE A 312 33.22 -8.59 -12.83
C PHE A 312 32.56 -7.86 -11.67
N SER A 313 33.15 -6.75 -11.21
CA SER A 313 32.57 -5.91 -10.16
C SER A 313 31.23 -5.30 -10.58
N SER A 314 31.09 -4.92 -11.85
CA SER A 314 29.86 -4.38 -12.42
C SER A 314 28.76 -5.42 -12.58
N LEU A 315 29.11 -6.70 -12.80
CA LEU A 315 28.15 -7.81 -12.84
C LEU A 315 27.60 -8.11 -11.44
N VAL A 316 28.45 -8.02 -10.41
CA VAL A 316 28.00 -8.10 -9.01
C VAL A 316 27.07 -6.92 -8.70
N LEU A 317 27.41 -5.70 -9.13
CA LEU A 317 26.54 -4.53 -8.96
C LEU A 317 25.22 -4.69 -9.74
N ALA A 318 25.27 -5.18 -10.98
CA ALA A 318 24.11 -5.46 -11.83
C ALA A 318 23.18 -6.47 -11.16
N SER A 319 23.73 -7.47 -10.49
CA SER A 319 22.94 -8.49 -9.77
C SER A 319 22.06 -7.90 -8.66
N LEU A 320 22.43 -6.75 -8.10
CA LEU A 320 21.58 -6.00 -7.15
C LEU A 320 20.43 -5.27 -7.84
N PHE A 321 20.64 -4.83 -9.09
CA PHE A 321 19.62 -4.14 -9.88
C PHE A 321 18.67 -5.09 -10.61
N VAL A 322 19.09 -6.31 -10.97
CA VAL A 322 18.25 -7.29 -11.68
C VAL A 322 16.93 -7.59 -10.95
N PRO A 323 16.89 -7.83 -9.62
CA PRO A 323 15.63 -8.00 -8.89
C PRO A 323 14.75 -6.76 -8.93
N VAL A 324 15.34 -5.56 -8.82
CA VAL A 324 14.61 -4.27 -8.82
C VAL A 324 14.02 -4.01 -10.21
N LEU A 325 14.80 -4.18 -11.27
CA LEU A 325 14.37 -4.02 -12.66
C LEU A 325 13.35 -5.09 -13.06
N GLY A 326 13.56 -6.34 -12.63
CA GLY A 326 12.61 -7.44 -12.84
C GLY A 326 11.27 -7.16 -12.17
N ALA A 327 11.27 -6.79 -10.88
CA ALA A 327 10.07 -6.38 -10.17
C ALA A 327 9.40 -5.16 -10.83
N GLY A 328 10.18 -4.15 -11.22
CA GLY A 328 9.73 -2.97 -11.93
C GLY A 328 9.04 -3.32 -13.25
N PHE A 329 9.62 -4.23 -14.03
CA PHE A 329 9.05 -4.72 -15.30
C PHE A 329 7.71 -5.44 -15.09
N PHE A 330 7.61 -6.33 -14.10
CA PHE A 330 6.34 -7.00 -13.76
C PHE A 330 5.27 -5.99 -13.29
N MET A 331 5.65 -5.02 -12.45
CA MET A 331 4.75 -3.95 -12.03
C MET A 331 4.31 -3.08 -13.22
N GLN A 332 5.21 -2.77 -14.13
CA GLN A 332 4.91 -2.00 -15.34
C GLN A 332 3.92 -2.76 -16.23
N ARG A 333 4.11 -4.06 -16.46
CA ARG A 333 3.19 -4.88 -17.25
C ARG A 333 1.78 -4.90 -16.64
N SER A 334 1.68 -5.07 -15.33
CA SER A 334 0.40 -5.01 -14.61
C SER A 334 -0.27 -3.64 -14.73
N ARG A 335 0.50 -2.54 -14.59
CA ARG A 335 0.00 -1.17 -14.74
C ARG A 335 -0.47 -0.86 -16.17
N VAL A 336 0.25 -1.33 -17.20
CA VAL A 336 -0.14 -1.18 -18.61
C VAL A 336 -1.43 -1.95 -18.90
N ALA A 337 -1.58 -3.16 -18.36
CA ALA A 337 -2.84 -3.91 -18.47
C ALA A 337 -4.01 -3.15 -17.81
N LYS A 338 -3.80 -2.57 -16.62
CA LYS A 338 -4.80 -1.71 -15.96
C LYS A 338 -5.14 -0.48 -16.80
N LEU A 339 -4.16 0.19 -17.40
CA LEU A 339 -4.37 1.32 -18.31
C LEU A 339 -5.25 0.95 -19.50
N LYS A 340 -4.98 -0.18 -20.17
CA LYS A 340 -5.79 -0.66 -21.29
C LYS A 340 -7.24 -0.92 -20.86
N LYS A 341 -7.44 -1.53 -19.67
CA LYS A 341 -8.78 -1.76 -19.12
C LYS A 341 -9.52 -0.45 -18.85
N LEU A 342 -8.88 0.52 -18.21
CA LEU A 342 -9.48 1.83 -17.91
C LEU A 342 -9.81 2.62 -19.19
N ALA A 343 -8.95 2.57 -20.20
CA ALA A 343 -9.19 3.24 -21.49
C ALA A 343 -10.41 2.65 -22.23
N ARG A 344 -10.59 1.33 -22.18
CA ARG A 344 -11.80 0.67 -22.73
C ARG A 344 -13.06 1.11 -21.99
N LEU A 345 -13.04 1.11 -20.66
CA LEU A 345 -14.16 1.59 -19.84
C LEU A 345 -14.50 3.05 -20.13
N ALA A 346 -13.50 3.91 -20.31
CA ALA A 346 -13.69 5.31 -20.68
C ALA A 346 -14.43 5.44 -22.02
N SER A 347 -14.02 4.66 -23.02
CA SER A 347 -14.63 4.67 -24.35
C SER A 347 -16.07 4.14 -24.32
N GLN A 348 -16.32 3.06 -23.60
CA GLN A 348 -17.68 2.50 -23.45
C GLN A 348 -18.62 3.51 -22.81
N ARG A 349 -18.19 4.13 -21.71
CA ARG A 349 -19.03 5.09 -20.98
C ARG A 349 -19.25 6.40 -21.73
N LYS A 350 -18.28 6.82 -22.55
CA LYS A 350 -18.46 7.96 -23.46
C LYS A 350 -19.53 7.66 -24.51
N ASN A 351 -19.56 6.44 -25.04
CA ASN A 351 -20.58 6.03 -26.01
C ASN A 351 -21.97 5.88 -25.39
N GLU A 352 -22.07 5.56 -24.09
CA GLU A 352 -23.35 5.50 -23.35
C GLU A 352 -23.96 6.88 -23.07
N LEU A 353 -23.16 7.95 -23.15
CA LEU A 353 -23.59 9.33 -22.88
C LEU A 353 -23.93 10.13 -24.14
N LEU A 354 -23.65 9.57 -25.33
CA LEU A 354 -24.01 10.12 -26.63
C LEU A 354 -25.29 9.44 -27.13
#